data_AF-A0A3B5LAK6-F1
#
_entry.id   AF-A0A3B5LAK6-F1
#
_cell.length_a   1.000
_cell.length_b   1.000
_cell.length_c   1.000
_cell.angle_alpha   90.00
_cell.angle_beta   90.00
_cell.angle_gamma   90.00
#
_symmetry.space_group_name_H-M   'P 1'
#
loop_
_entity.id
_entity.type
_entity.pdbx_description
1 polymer ?
#
loop_
_entity_poly.entity_id
_entity_poly.type
_entity_poly.pdbx_seq_one_letter_code
_entity_poly.pdbx_strand_id
1 'polypeptide(L)'
;MISLCLHADLKRARTCRANKPSSRSSLVFSPHALFVAGTSACLHTVSVLDLPGSVLLVPQDSLVGEPLVNRRMQYKDRCEPWLGAQLFSSLVGACRQLMSESAKCTKEGMKVEHGAYGQKQEISIRSLEPLSLLLEF
;
A
#
# COMPACT_ATOMS: atom_id res chain seq x y z
N MET A 1 -6.80 15.66 2.56
CA MET A 1 -6.92 14.19 2.47
C MET A 1 -5.63 13.62 1.88
N ILE A 2 -5.02 12.59 2.47
CA ILE A 2 -3.84 11.91 1.89
C ILE A 2 -4.37 10.73 1.12
N SER A 3 -4.28 10.78 -0.21
CA SER A 3 -4.59 9.62 -1.03
C SER A 3 -3.29 8.90 -1.34
N LEU A 4 -3.29 7.59 -1.14
CA LEU A 4 -2.11 6.73 -1.30
C LEU A 4 -2.32 5.83 -2.50
N CYS A 5 -1.54 6.04 -3.56
CA CYS A 5 -1.35 5.00 -4.57
C CYS A 5 -0.29 4.03 -4.05
N LEU A 6 -0.70 2.85 -3.62
CA LEU A 6 0.22 1.77 -3.27
C LEU A 6 0.48 0.90 -4.50
N HIS A 7 1.76 0.64 -4.77
CA HIS A 7 2.18 -0.36 -5.75
C HIS A 7 2.91 -1.48 -5.00
N ALA A 8 2.45 -2.72 -5.17
CA ALA A 8 3.12 -3.90 -4.61
C ALA A 8 3.73 -4.71 -5.76
N ASP A 9 5.05 -4.85 -5.76
CA ASP A 9 5.77 -5.78 -6.63
C ASP A 9 5.98 -7.10 -5.89
N LEU A 10 5.33 -8.16 -6.39
CA LEU A 10 5.32 -9.45 -5.73
C LEU A 10 6.23 -10.43 -6.47
N LYS A 11 7.34 -10.83 -5.84
CA LYS A 11 8.17 -11.92 -6.35
C LYS A 11 7.37 -13.22 -6.25
N ARG A 12 7.11 -13.84 -7.40
CA ARG A 12 6.39 -15.11 -7.55
C ARG A 12 6.88 -16.16 -6.53
N ALA A 13 6.03 -16.50 -5.56
CA ALA A 13 6.24 -17.66 -4.72
C ALA A 13 6.20 -18.93 -5.60
N ARG A 14 7.26 -19.73 -5.53
CA ARG A 14 7.31 -21.04 -6.20
C ARG A 14 6.28 -21.97 -5.53
N THR A 15 5.27 -22.35 -6.31
CA THR A 15 4.42 -23.55 -6.19
C THR A 15 4.34 -24.21 -4.80
N CYS A 16 3.31 -23.87 -4.01
CA CYS A 16 2.92 -24.67 -2.85
C CYS A 16 1.84 -25.68 -3.26
N ARG A 17 2.15 -26.98 -3.11
CA ARG A 17 1.14 -28.05 -3.16
C ARG A 17 0.12 -27.83 -2.05
N ALA A 18 -1.15 -28.00 -2.42
CA ALA A 18 -2.29 -27.88 -1.54
C ALA A 18 -2.18 -28.82 -0.33
N ASN A 19 -2.38 -28.28 0.87
CA ASN A 19 -2.95 -29.04 1.97
C ASN A 19 -3.93 -28.14 2.73
N LYS A 20 -5.18 -28.60 2.81
CA LYS A 20 -6.30 -27.91 3.46
C LYS A 20 -6.14 -28.01 4.98
N PRO A 21 -6.50 -26.98 5.74
CA PRO A 21 -7.38 -27.29 6.86
C PRO A 21 -8.57 -26.36 7.00
N SER A 22 -9.64 -27.00 7.45
CA SER A 22 -10.88 -26.48 7.99
C SER A 22 -10.63 -25.71 9.29
N SER A 23 -11.13 -24.48 9.40
CA SER A 23 -11.87 -24.01 10.59
C SER A 23 -12.45 -22.62 10.34
N ARG A 24 -13.73 -22.47 10.68
CA ARG A 24 -14.42 -21.17 10.70
C ARG A 24 -13.71 -20.26 11.72
N SER A 25 -13.24 -19.11 11.27
CA SER A 25 -12.82 -18.01 12.14
C SER A 25 -13.60 -16.77 11.73
N SER A 26 -14.49 -16.35 12.61
CA SER A 26 -15.14 -15.04 12.60
C SER A 26 -14.05 -13.97 12.76
N LEU A 27 -13.81 -13.18 11.72
CA LEU A 27 -12.84 -12.10 11.75
C LEU A 27 -13.51 -10.82 12.25
N VAL A 28 -13.04 -10.35 13.41
CA VAL A 28 -13.36 -9.05 13.97
C VAL A 28 -12.62 -7.99 13.14
N PHE A 29 -13.38 -7.06 12.56
CA PHE A 29 -12.83 -5.93 11.80
C PHE A 29 -12.23 -4.90 12.76
N SER A 30 -10.97 -4.51 12.51
CA SER A 30 -10.31 -3.39 13.18
C SER A 30 -9.83 -2.39 12.11
N PRO A 31 -10.06 -1.07 12.28
CA PRO A 31 -9.83 -0.04 11.26
C PRO A 31 -8.35 0.26 10.94
N HIS A 32 -7.41 -0.58 11.37
CA HIS A 32 -5.96 -0.35 11.28
C HIS A 32 -5.23 -1.18 10.21
N ALA A 33 -5.94 -1.92 9.35
CA ALA A 33 -5.32 -2.80 8.36
C ALA A 33 -5.25 -2.17 6.96
N LEU A 34 -4.07 -1.67 6.57
CA LEU A 34 -3.79 -1.33 5.17
C LEU A 34 -3.63 -2.64 4.37
N PHE A 35 -4.62 -2.98 3.55
CA PHE A 35 -4.65 -4.20 2.74
C PHE A 35 -4.17 -3.89 1.32
N VAL A 36 -3.03 -4.47 0.91
CA VAL A 36 -2.66 -4.56 -0.51
C VAL A 36 -2.37 -6.02 -0.80
N ALA A 37 -3.02 -6.56 -1.83
CA ALA A 37 -3.04 -7.98 -2.09
C ALA A 37 -2.70 -8.31 -3.55
N GLY A 38 -1.72 -9.20 -3.73
CA GLY A 38 -1.43 -9.87 -4.99
C GLY A 38 -2.10 -11.24 -5.03
N THR A 39 -2.54 -11.68 -6.20
CA THR A 39 -3.16 -12.98 -6.40
C THR A 39 -2.11 -14.09 -6.23
N SER A 40 -2.38 -15.03 -5.32
CA SER A 40 -1.85 -16.39 -5.51
C SER A 40 -2.62 -17.02 -6.69
N ALA A 41 -2.21 -18.16 -7.24
CA ALA A 41 -2.81 -18.76 -8.45
C ALA A 41 -4.30 -19.16 -8.35
N CYS A 42 -5.01 -18.71 -7.32
CA CYS A 42 -6.42 -18.86 -7.01
C CYS A 42 -6.95 -17.47 -6.58
N LEU A 43 -8.20 -17.15 -6.93
CA LEU A 43 -8.92 -15.86 -6.80
C LEU A 43 -9.03 -15.27 -5.37
N HIS A 44 -7.98 -15.34 -4.56
CA HIS A 44 -7.92 -14.86 -3.19
C HIS A 44 -6.93 -13.71 -3.08
N THR A 45 -7.44 -12.56 -2.65
CA THR A 45 -6.63 -11.44 -2.18
C THR A 45 -5.99 -11.83 -0.84
N VAL A 46 -4.65 -11.82 -0.79
CA VAL A 46 -3.87 -12.06 0.44
C VAL A 46 -3.09 -10.81 0.81
N SER A 47 -2.96 -10.50 2.09
CA SER A 47 -2.25 -9.29 2.53
C SER A 47 -0.74 -9.33 2.22
N VAL A 48 -0.09 -8.16 2.10
CA VAL A 48 1.38 -8.03 2.02
C VAL A 48 2.10 -8.69 3.21
N LEU A 49 1.44 -8.76 4.37
CA LEU A 49 2.00 -9.40 5.56
C LEU A 49 1.92 -10.94 5.46
N ASP A 50 0.86 -11.45 4.83
CA ASP A 50 0.62 -12.88 4.67
C ASP A 50 1.42 -13.49 3.53
N LEU A 51 1.58 -12.72 2.46
CA LEU A 51 2.42 -13.01 1.31
C LEU A 51 3.49 -11.91 1.24
N PRO A 52 4.67 -12.14 1.85
CA PRO A 52 5.68 -11.11 2.06
C PRO A 52 6.03 -10.35 0.78
N GLY A 53 5.77 -9.04 0.82
CA GLY A 53 6.14 -8.10 -0.22
C GLY A 53 6.80 -6.86 0.39
N SER A 54 7.62 -6.19 -0.41
CA SER A 54 8.14 -4.87 -0.03
C SER A 54 7.10 -3.80 -0.36
N VAL A 55 7.11 -2.72 0.42
CA VAL A 55 6.15 -1.61 0.30
C VAL A 55 6.90 -0.35 -0.09
N LEU A 56 6.43 0.33 -1.14
CA LEU A 56 6.88 1.67 -1.53
C LEU A 56 5.76 2.67 -1.27
N LEU A 57 6.00 3.64 -0.40
CA LEU A 57 5.08 4.73 -0.11
C LEU A 57 5.49 5.99 -0.87
N VAL A 58 4.60 6.50 -1.72
CA VAL A 58 4.85 7.71 -2.52
C VAL A 58 3.85 8.78 -2.12
N PRO A 59 4.29 9.97 -1.67
CA PRO A 59 3.36 11.05 -1.37
C PRO A 59 2.73 11.55 -2.67
N GLN A 60 1.39 11.58 -2.73
CA GLN A 60 0.65 11.98 -3.93
C GLN A 60 -0.56 12.86 -3.58
N ASP A 61 -0.29 14.15 -3.35
CA ASP A 61 -1.33 15.13 -3.02
C ASP A 61 -2.25 15.43 -4.22
N SER A 62 -1.83 15.12 -5.45
CA SER A 62 -2.62 15.44 -6.66
C SER A 62 -3.89 14.60 -6.80
N LEU A 63 -4.03 13.52 -6.03
CA LEU A 63 -5.18 12.62 -6.09
C LEU A 63 -6.46 13.26 -5.54
N VAL A 64 -6.38 14.33 -4.74
CA VAL A 64 -7.55 15.09 -4.26
C VAL A 64 -8.01 16.14 -5.28
N GLY A 65 -7.41 16.18 -6.47
CA GLY A 65 -7.78 17.15 -7.48
C GLY A 65 -9.18 16.88 -8.01
N GLU A 66 -9.95 17.95 -8.18
CA GLU A 66 -11.28 17.92 -8.79
C GLU A 66 -11.21 18.48 -10.21
N PRO A 67 -11.78 17.77 -11.21
CA PRO A 67 -11.78 18.25 -12.58
C PRO A 67 -12.73 19.45 -12.74
N LEU A 68 -12.27 20.47 -13.46
CA LEU A 68 -13.06 21.62 -13.89
C LEU A 68 -13.44 21.50 -15.36
N VAL A 69 -14.54 22.18 -15.75
CA VAL A 69 -15.11 22.17 -17.11
C VAL A 69 -14.11 22.61 -18.19
N ASN A 70 -13.10 23.40 -17.83
CA ASN A 70 -12.07 23.92 -18.72
C ASN A 70 -10.80 23.06 -18.78
N ARG A 71 -10.88 21.75 -18.51
CA ARG A 71 -9.75 20.81 -18.46
C ARG A 71 -8.66 21.20 -17.45
N ARG A 72 -9.01 22.03 -16.45
CA ARG A 72 -8.13 22.35 -15.32
C ARG A 72 -8.46 21.43 -14.15
N MET A 73 -7.50 21.28 -13.23
CA MET A 73 -7.70 20.60 -11.96
C MET A 73 -7.73 21.65 -10.85
N GLN A 74 -8.69 21.53 -9.93
CA GLN A 74 -8.76 22.35 -8.73
C GLN A 74 -8.40 21.51 -7.52
N TYR A 75 -7.75 22.13 -6.52
CA TYR A 75 -7.35 21.44 -5.29
C TYR A 75 -7.81 22.29 -4.10
N LYS A 76 -9.04 22.06 -3.63
CA LYS A 76 -9.65 22.85 -2.54
C LYS A 76 -9.30 22.28 -1.16
N ASP A 77 -9.36 20.96 -0.99
CA ASP A 77 -9.23 20.30 0.31
C ASP A 77 -7.81 19.78 0.58
N ARG A 78 -6.83 20.64 0.33
CA ARG A 78 -5.43 20.30 0.60
C ARG A 78 -5.13 20.45 2.08
N CYS A 79 -4.39 19.45 2.59
CA CYS A 79 -3.75 19.55 3.87
C CYS A 79 -2.65 20.62 3.81
N GLU A 80 -2.41 21.33 4.91
CA GLU A 80 -1.23 22.19 5.04
C GLU A 80 0.05 21.36 4.77
N PRO A 81 1.04 21.87 4.01
CA PRO A 81 2.20 21.06 3.60
C PRO A 81 2.97 20.42 4.77
N TRP A 82 3.13 21.15 5.87
CA TRP A 82 3.82 20.64 7.07
C TRP A 82 3.02 19.52 7.75
N LEU A 83 1.69 19.65 7.79
CA LEU A 83 0.81 18.63 8.37
C LEU A 83 0.79 17.39 7.48
N GLY A 84 0.75 17.57 6.15
CA GLY A 84 0.90 16.49 5.17
C GLY A 84 2.21 15.72 5.34
N ALA A 85 3.33 16.43 5.51
CA ALA A 85 4.63 15.81 5.76
C ALA A 85 4.66 15.02 7.09
N GLN A 86 4.09 15.57 8.16
CA GLN A 86 4.02 14.91 9.46
C GLN A 86 3.16 13.64 9.40
N LEU A 87 1.99 13.71 8.77
CA LEU A 87 1.09 12.57 8.59
C LEU A 87 1.74 11.49 7.73
N PHE A 88 2.40 11.86 6.63
CA PHE A 88 3.14 10.92 5.79
C PHE A 88 4.28 10.23 6.56
N SER A 89 5.05 10.99 7.35
CA SER A 89 6.09 10.43 8.21
C SER A 89 5.52 9.45 9.24
N SER A 90 4.37 9.78 9.82
CA SER A 90 3.68 8.93 10.79
C SER A 90 3.20 7.62 10.15
N LEU A 91 2.65 7.70 8.94
CA LEU A 91 2.24 6.54 8.16
C LEU A 91 3.43 5.63 7.83
N VAL A 92 4.55 6.20 7.37
CA VAL A 92 5.79 5.44 7.12
C VAL A 92 6.23 4.71 8.39
N GLY A 93 6.19 5.38 9.54
CA GLY A 93 6.50 4.78 10.84
C GLY A 93 5.59 3.59 11.17
N ALA A 94 4.28 3.77 11.03
CA ALA A 94 3.29 2.71 11.27
C ALA A 94 3.49 1.51 10.32
N CYS A 95 3.72 1.74 9.03
CA CYS A 95 4.00 0.66 8.08
C CYS A 95 5.28 -0.11 8.41
N ARG A 96 6.36 0.60 8.80
CA ARG A 96 7.61 -0.05 9.23
C ARG A 96 7.40 -0.92 10.46
N GLN A 97 6.66 -0.42 11.44
CA GLN A 97 6.33 -1.17 12.65
C GLN A 97 5.55 -2.45 12.31
N LEU A 98 4.43 -2.34 11.58
CA LEU A 98 3.62 -3.49 11.18
C LEU A 98 4.42 -4.55 10.40
N MET A 99 5.30 -4.10 9.50
CA MET A 99 6.18 -4.98 8.73
C MET A 99 7.22 -5.69 9.62
N SER A 100 7.78 -4.99 10.62
CA SER A 100 8.76 -5.57 11.55
C SER A 100 8.15 -6.58 12.53
N GLU A 101 6.89 -6.37 12.91
CA GLU A 101 6.13 -7.28 13.77
C GLU A 101 5.71 -8.58 13.03
N SER A 102 5.68 -8.55 11.69
CA SER A 102 5.44 -9.76 10.88
C SER A 102 6.69 -10.63 10.78
N ALA A 103 6.65 -11.80 11.42
CA ALA A 103 7.72 -12.80 11.34
C ALA A 103 8.04 -13.23 9.90
N LYS A 104 7.03 -13.28 9.01
CA LYS A 104 7.22 -13.64 7.60
C LYS A 104 8.01 -12.56 6.87
N CYS A 105 7.60 -11.30 7.02
CA CYS A 105 8.23 -10.15 6.37
C CYS A 105 9.67 -9.94 6.86
N THR A 106 9.90 -10.05 8.17
CA THR A 106 11.23 -9.93 8.78
C THR A 106 12.15 -11.06 8.31
N LYS A 107 11.67 -12.31 8.25
CA LYS A 107 12.44 -13.46 7.78
C LYS A 107 12.87 -13.33 6.31
N GLU A 108 12.00 -12.79 5.47
CA GLU A 108 12.28 -12.62 4.04
C GLU A 108 13.00 -11.30 3.71
N GLY A 109 13.25 -10.46 4.71
CA GLY A 109 13.96 -9.20 4.54
C GLY A 109 13.19 -8.16 3.72
N MET A 110 11.86 -8.15 3.84
CA MET A 110 11.01 -7.17 3.17
C MET A 110 11.29 -5.75 3.66
N LYS A 111 11.18 -4.78 2.76
CA LYS A 111 11.52 -3.38 3.04
C LYS A 111 10.29 -2.47 2.97
N VAL A 112 10.36 -1.38 3.72
CA VAL A 112 9.45 -0.23 3.57
C VAL A 112 10.28 0.96 3.11
N GLU A 113 10.12 1.30 1.83
CA GLU A 113 10.74 2.44 1.17
C GLU A 113 9.72 3.57 1.01
N HIS A 114 10.20 4.81 0.94
CA HIS A 114 9.32 5.95 0.75
C HIS A 114 9.99 7.08 -0.02
N GLY A 115 9.16 7.86 -0.73
CA GLY A 115 9.57 9.13 -1.34
C GLY A 115 9.83 10.23 -0.31
N ALA A 116 10.54 11.27 -0.75
CA ALA A 116 10.72 12.49 0.05
C ALA A 116 9.51 13.41 -0.14
N TYR A 117 8.80 13.76 0.94
CA TYR A 117 7.62 14.62 0.86
C TYR A 117 7.98 16.01 0.29
N GLY A 118 7.11 16.56 -0.57
CA GLY A 118 7.31 17.85 -1.22
C GLY A 118 8.34 17.88 -2.35
N GLN A 119 9.03 16.76 -2.61
CA GLN A 119 9.97 16.65 -3.74
C GLN A 119 9.29 16.05 -4.97
N LYS A 120 9.90 16.27 -6.15
CA LYS A 120 9.49 15.56 -7.38
C LYS A 120 9.78 14.07 -7.20
N GLN A 121 8.77 13.25 -7.43
CA GLN A 121 8.89 11.79 -7.38
C GLN A 121 9.20 11.26 -8.78
N GLU A 122 10.39 10.72 -8.98
CA GLU A 122 10.80 10.06 -10.22
C GLU A 122 10.93 8.56 -9.96
N ILE A 123 10.07 7.76 -10.60
CA ILE A 123 9.88 6.35 -10.26
C ILE A 123 9.81 5.52 -11.54
N SER A 124 10.54 4.41 -11.57
CA SER A 124 10.43 3.38 -12.59
C SER A 124 9.74 2.14 -12.01
N ILE A 125 8.49 1.92 -12.39
CA ILE A 125 7.70 0.76 -11.95
C ILE A 125 7.67 -0.28 -13.07
N ARG A 126 7.93 -1.54 -12.72
CA ARG A 126 7.75 -2.69 -13.60
C ARG A 126 6.80 -3.66 -12.93
N SER A 127 5.72 -4.00 -13.61
CA SER A 127 4.75 -4.98 -13.14
C SER A 127 4.30 -5.84 -14.31
N LEU A 128 4.09 -7.13 -14.06
CA LEU A 128 3.55 -8.06 -15.05
C LEU A 128 2.04 -7.80 -15.25
N GLU A 129 1.32 -7.65 -14.14
CA GLU A 129 -0.13 -7.42 -14.09
C GLU A 129 -0.42 -6.46 -12.92
N PRO A 130 -0.47 -5.14 -13.18
CA PRO A 130 -0.71 -4.17 -12.11
C PRO A 130 -2.16 -4.24 -11.64
N LEU A 131 -2.37 -4.56 -10.37
CA LEU A 131 -3.66 -4.38 -9.71
C LEU A 131 -3.67 -3.00 -9.03
N SER A 132 -4.56 -2.13 -9.50
CA SER A 132 -4.72 -0.77 -8.94
C SER A 132 -5.97 -0.71 -8.08
N LEU A 133 -5.82 -0.24 -6.84
CA LEU A 133 -6.89 -0.03 -5.88
C LEU A 133 -6.90 1.43 -5.44
N LEU A 134 -8.08 2.01 -5.31
CA LEU A 134 -8.30 3.32 -4.70
C LEU A 134 -9.05 3.12 -3.38
N LEU A 135 -8.48 3.63 -2.29
CA LEU A 135 -9.06 3.58 -0.95
C LEU A 135 -9.25 5.01 -0.44
N GLU A 136 -10.42 5.29 0.12
CA GLU A 136 -10.78 6.59 0.70
C GLU A 136 -11.06 6.41 2.20
N PHE A 137 -10.59 7.37 3.01
CA PHE A 137 -10.63 7.35 4.47
C PHE A 137 -11.15 8.68 5.02
#